data_AF-A0A7R8WGJ1-F1
#
_entry.id   AF-A0A7R8WGJ1-F1
#
_cell.length_a   1.000
_cell.length_b   1.000
_cell.length_c   1.000
_cell.angle_alpha   90.00
_cell.angle_beta   90.00
_cell.angle_gamma   90.00
#
_symmetry.space_group_name_H-M   'P 1'
#
loop_
_entity.id
_entity.type
_entity.pdbx_description
1 polymer ?
#
loop_
_entity_poly.entity_id
_entity_poly.type
_entity_poly.pdbx_seq_one_letter_code
_entity_poly.pdbx_strand_id
1 'polypeptide(L)'
;VFFSWPDPNKPPSWQYLGFISNDKPSAIFRITRLKSDLLAPSAIPRGFGTAVSHTAQIGVALERMHIIQGNIPQVDSEPSKVSCFQEFSQKMLENFVNFVSSFSVTQSQMTSSPFESFVPLSQVQNWYQGFRRRLEIDPYFWQK
;
A
#
# COMPACT_ATOMS: atom_id res chain seq x y z
N VAL A 1 17.06 -3.18 11.40
CA VAL A 1 16.71 -4.24 10.42
C VAL A 1 16.69 -3.60 9.05
N PHE A 2 17.39 -4.20 8.11
CA PHE A 2 17.55 -3.69 6.75
C PHE A 2 17.23 -4.80 5.75
N PHE A 3 16.88 -4.39 4.53
CA PHE A 3 16.58 -5.30 3.44
C PHE A 3 17.22 -4.81 2.13
N SER A 4 17.71 -5.75 1.33
CA SER A 4 18.22 -5.49 -0.02
C SER A 4 17.53 -6.40 -1.02
N TRP A 5 16.96 -5.80 -2.07
CA TRP A 5 16.57 -6.53 -3.28
C TRP A 5 17.84 -6.93 -4.08
N PRO A 6 17.83 -8.08 -4.79
CA PRO A 6 18.91 -8.42 -5.70
C PRO A 6 18.83 -7.53 -6.94
N ASP A 7 19.98 -7.02 -7.37
CA ASP A 7 20.16 -6.34 -8.65
C ASP A 7 21.33 -7.03 -9.36
N PRO A 8 21.16 -7.57 -10.58
CA PRO A 8 22.22 -8.28 -11.28
C PRO A 8 23.40 -7.38 -11.69
N ASN A 9 23.21 -6.06 -11.72
CA ASN A 9 24.19 -5.10 -12.23
C ASN A 9 24.74 -4.16 -11.16
N LYS A 10 24.22 -4.24 -9.92
CA LYS A 10 24.58 -3.31 -8.84
C LYS A 10 24.88 -4.05 -7.55
N PRO A 11 25.78 -3.51 -6.71
CA PRO A 11 25.93 -3.98 -5.35
C PRO A 11 24.61 -3.80 -4.57
N PRO A 12 24.40 -4.58 -3.50
CA PRO A 12 23.17 -4.55 -2.73
C PRO A 12 22.89 -3.14 -2.16
N SER A 13 21.68 -2.65 -2.41
CA SER A 13 21.18 -1.40 -1.84
C SER A 13 20.36 -1.70 -0.60
N TRP A 14 20.90 -1.31 0.56
CA TRP A 14 20.30 -1.61 1.85
C TRP A 14 19.30 -0.55 2.25
N GLN A 15 18.08 -0.99 2.53
CA GLN A 15 16.97 -0.13 2.93
C GLN A 15 16.61 -0.39 4.38
N TYR A 16 16.55 0.67 5.20
CA TYR A 16 16.16 0.54 6.61
C TYR A 16 14.66 0.27 6.74
N LEU A 17 14.30 -0.90 7.29
CA LEU A 17 12.92 -1.31 7.49
C LEU A 17 12.35 -0.83 8.83
N GLY A 18 13.20 -0.81 9.87
CA GLY A 18 12.82 -0.52 11.25
C GLY A 18 13.74 -1.23 12.26
N PHE A 19 13.29 -1.38 13.50
CA PHE A 19 14.07 -1.98 14.58
C PHE A 19 13.27 -2.97 15.42
N ILE A 20 14.01 -3.81 16.14
CA ILE A 20 13.52 -4.69 17.20
C ILE A 20 14.33 -4.38 18.46
N SER A 21 13.72 -4.52 19.63
CA SER A 21 14.35 -4.28 20.93
C SER A 21 13.87 -5.30 21.96
N ASN A 22 14.42 -5.28 23.17
CA ASN A 22 13.92 -6.14 24.24
C ASN A 22 12.44 -5.83 24.59
N ASP A 23 12.03 -4.57 24.49
CA ASP A 23 10.64 -4.15 24.74
C ASP A 23 9.69 -4.56 23.59
N LYS A 24 10.22 -4.66 22.36
CA LYS A 24 9.50 -5.12 21.16
C LYS A 24 10.36 -6.13 20.39
N PRO A 25 10.35 -7.42 20.79
CA PRO A 25 11.30 -8.42 20.29
C PRO A 25 10.99 -8.92 18.87
N SER A 26 9.84 -8.56 18.31
CA SER A 26 9.43 -8.95 16.97
C SER A 26 8.78 -7.81 16.19
N ALA A 27 8.90 -7.86 14.87
CA ALA A 27 8.30 -6.93 13.94
C ALA A 27 8.00 -7.64 12.61
N ILE A 28 6.95 -7.18 11.91
CA ILE A 28 6.58 -7.65 10.57
C ILE A 28 6.83 -6.48 9.62
N PHE A 29 7.47 -6.75 8.48
CA PHE A 29 7.76 -5.75 7.46
C PHE A 29 7.21 -6.19 6.11
N ARG A 30 6.58 -5.27 5.39
CA ARG A 30 6.14 -5.48 4.01
C ARG A 30 7.29 -5.11 3.07
N ILE A 31 7.71 -6.04 2.22
CA ILE A 31 8.83 -5.82 1.29
C ILE A 31 8.39 -5.57 -0.16
N THR A 32 7.12 -5.83 -0.51
CA THR A 32 6.63 -5.88 -1.89
C THR A 32 6.54 -4.54 -2.62
N ARG A 33 6.56 -3.41 -1.90
CA ARG A 33 6.45 -2.05 -2.49
C ARG A 33 7.62 -1.14 -2.12
N LEU A 34 8.72 -1.71 -1.61
CA LEU A 34 9.90 -0.95 -1.25
C LEU A 34 10.52 -0.31 -2.49
N LYS A 35 10.43 1.02 -2.59
CA LYS A 35 11.09 1.76 -3.67
C LYS A 35 12.59 1.65 -3.46
N SER A 36 13.32 1.19 -4.47
CA SER A 36 14.78 1.32 -4.49
C SER A 36 15.09 2.81 -4.62
N ASP A 37 15.24 3.49 -3.48
CA ASP A 37 15.54 4.90 -3.47
C ASP A 37 16.94 5.09 -4.08
N LEU A 38 16.98 5.60 -5.31
CA LEU A 38 18.20 5.91 -6.04
C LEU A 38 18.89 7.17 -5.46
N LEU A 39 18.25 7.89 -4.53
CA LEU A 39 18.66 9.22 -4.09
C LEU A 39 19.05 9.31 -2.61
N ALA A 40 18.73 8.32 -1.79
CA ALA A 40 19.21 8.25 -0.43
C ALA A 40 20.41 7.30 -0.35
N PRO A 41 21.65 7.80 -0.16
CA PRO A 41 22.74 6.98 0.33
C PRO A 41 22.40 6.59 1.78
N SER A 42 21.55 5.58 1.93
CA SER A 42 21.44 4.80 3.14
C SER A 42 22.85 4.28 3.41
N ALA A 43 23.52 4.89 4.38
CA ALA A 43 24.87 4.50 4.77
C ALA A 43 24.84 3.01 5.06
N ILE A 44 25.49 2.22 4.20
CA ILE A 44 25.53 0.77 4.34
C ILE A 44 26.11 0.49 5.73
N PRO A 45 25.36 -0.16 6.64
CA PRO A 45 25.90 -0.51 7.94
C PRO A 45 27.21 -1.29 7.77
N ARG A 46 28.24 -0.91 8.52
CA ARG A 46 29.55 -1.58 8.46
C ARG A 46 29.36 -3.08 8.67
N GLY A 47 29.83 -3.87 7.72
CA GLY A 47 29.77 -5.33 7.78
C GLY A 47 28.70 -5.97 6.89
N PHE A 48 27.87 -5.19 6.20
CA PHE A 48 27.01 -5.74 5.15
C PHE A 48 27.81 -5.97 3.87
N GLY A 49 27.51 -7.08 3.19
CA GLY A 49 28.21 -7.49 1.97
C GLY A 49 28.06 -6.46 0.86
N THR A 50 29.13 -6.25 0.09
CA THR A 50 29.16 -5.33 -1.05
C THR A 50 29.17 -6.05 -2.40
N ALA A 51 29.25 -7.38 -2.39
CA ALA A 51 29.22 -8.20 -3.60
C ALA A 51 27.81 -8.24 -4.20
N VAL A 52 27.74 -8.23 -5.53
CA VAL A 52 26.49 -8.41 -6.28
C VAL A 52 25.82 -9.72 -5.85
N SER A 53 24.57 -9.63 -5.44
CA SER A 53 23.78 -10.78 -4.99
C SER A 53 22.60 -11.01 -5.92
N HIS A 54 22.39 -12.26 -6.31
CA HIS A 54 21.19 -12.69 -7.04
C HIS A 54 20.04 -13.11 -6.10
N THR A 55 20.27 -13.04 -4.78
CA THR A 55 19.27 -13.35 -3.75
C THR A 55 18.96 -12.11 -2.92
N ALA A 56 17.71 -11.99 -2.49
CA ALA A 56 17.31 -10.96 -1.53
C ALA A 56 17.96 -11.22 -0.17
N GLN A 57 18.35 -10.15 0.54
CA GLN A 57 19.10 -10.25 1.78
C GLN A 57 18.42 -9.46 2.90
N ILE A 58 18.47 -10.02 4.12
CA ILE A 58 18.06 -9.35 5.36
C ILE A 58 19.32 -9.08 6.19
N GLY A 59 19.48 -7.83 6.62
CA GLY A 59 20.61 -7.37 7.41
C GLY A 59 20.16 -6.91 8.78
N VAL A 60 20.79 -7.44 9.83
CA VAL A 60 20.53 -7.03 11.22
C VAL A 60 21.82 -6.44 11.78
N ALA A 61 21.83 -5.12 11.95
CA ALA A 61 22.90 -4.41 12.63
C ALA A 61 22.51 -4.17 14.09
N LEU A 62 23.43 -4.44 15.01
CA LEU A 62 23.28 -4.12 16.43
C LEU A 62 23.71 -2.69 16.66
N GLU A 63 22.79 -1.84 17.10
CA GLU A 63 23.03 -0.41 17.29
C GLU A 63 22.51 0.07 18.65
N ARG A 64 23.05 1.19 19.12
CA ARG A 64 22.58 1.81 20.38
C ARG A 64 21.20 2.42 20.18
N MET A 65 20.34 2.32 21.20
CA MET A 65 18.94 2.79 21.15
C MET A 65 18.79 4.25 20.66
N HIS A 66 19.63 5.16 21.14
CA HIS A 66 19.58 6.58 20.74
C HIS A 66 19.89 6.82 19.26
N ILE A 67 20.68 5.95 18.62
CA ILE A 67 20.98 6.02 17.18
C ILE A 67 19.77 5.52 16.39
N ILE A 68 19.16 4.41 16.83
CA ILE A 68 18.02 3.78 16.18
C ILE A 68 16.80 4.71 16.14
N GLN A 69 16.54 5.44 17.23
CA GLN A 69 15.39 6.36 17.31
C GLN A 69 15.49 7.54 16.34
N GLY A 70 16.70 7.91 15.90
CA GLY A 70 16.92 8.95 14.89
C GLY A 70 16.74 8.47 13.44
N ASN A 71 16.64 7.16 13.22
CA ASN A 71 16.50 6.61 11.87
C ASN A 71 15.04 6.59 11.42
N ILE A 72 14.79 7.08 10.21
CA ILE A 72 13.46 7.07 9.59
C ILE A 72 13.32 5.77 8.77
N PRO A 73 12.39 4.85 9.12
CA PRO A 73 12.12 3.67 8.31
C PRO A 73 11.60 4.05 6.92
N GLN A 74 11.88 3.21 5.93
CA GLN A 74 11.38 3.41 4.57
C GLN A 74 9.86 3.49 4.54
N VAL A 75 9.34 4.45 3.76
CA VAL A 75 7.90 4.58 3.50
C VAL A 75 7.43 3.27 2.85
N ASP A 76 6.38 2.67 3.38
CA ASP A 76 5.82 1.35 3.00
C ASP A 76 6.49 0.09 3.59
N SER A 77 7.50 0.21 4.47
CA SER A 77 8.06 -0.96 5.19
C SER A 77 7.12 -1.50 6.26
N GLU A 78 6.27 -0.65 6.83
CA GLU A 78 5.23 -1.03 7.77
C GLU A 78 4.09 -1.74 7.01
N PRO A 79 3.60 -2.89 7.51
CA PRO A 79 2.42 -3.52 6.93
C PRO A 79 1.25 -2.53 7.00
N SER A 80 0.49 -2.44 5.91
CA SER A 80 -0.72 -1.64 5.87
C SER A 80 -1.61 -2.07 7.04
N LYS A 81 -1.86 -1.16 7.99
CA LYS A 81 -2.79 -1.39 9.10
C LYS A 81 -4.25 -1.52 8.62
N VAL A 82 -4.50 -1.10 7.38
CA VAL A 82 -5.75 -1.30 6.65
C VAL A 82 -5.85 -2.78 6.28
N SER A 83 -6.92 -3.44 6.73
CA SER A 83 -7.14 -4.85 6.40
C SER A 83 -7.15 -5.06 4.87
N CYS A 84 -6.60 -6.19 4.40
CA CYS A 84 -6.64 -6.56 2.98
C CYS A 84 -8.07 -6.49 2.41
N PHE A 85 -9.04 -6.87 3.24
CA PHE A 85 -10.47 -6.76 2.94
C PHE A 85 -10.91 -5.32 2.67
N GLN A 86 -10.50 -4.36 3.51
CA GLN A 86 -10.84 -2.95 3.31
C GLN A 86 -10.17 -2.36 2.04
N GLU A 87 -8.92 -2.70 1.73
CA GLU A 87 -8.28 -2.30 0.45
C GLU A 87 -9.04 -2.87 -0.75
N PHE A 88 -9.42 -4.16 -0.68
CA PHE A 88 -10.22 -4.82 -1.72
C PHE A 88 -11.58 -4.15 -1.90
N SER A 89 -12.34 -3.95 -0.82
CA SER A 89 -13.68 -3.35 -0.87
C SER A 89 -13.64 -1.91 -1.40
N GLN A 90 -12.64 -1.12 -1.03
CA GLN A 90 -12.46 0.23 -1.57
C GLN A 90 -12.21 0.21 -3.08
N LYS A 91 -11.28 -0.64 -3.56
CA LYS A 91 -10.97 -0.76 -4.98
C LYS A 91 -12.14 -1.31 -5.80
N MET A 92 -12.87 -2.29 -5.26
CA MET A 92 -14.05 -2.84 -5.91
C MET A 92 -15.13 -1.76 -6.08
N LEU A 93 -15.37 -0.98 -5.02
CA LEU A 93 -16.39 0.08 -5.03
C LEU A 93 -16.04 1.19 -6.03
N GLU A 94 -14.77 1.59 -6.08
CA GLU A 94 -14.25 2.56 -7.04
C GLU A 94 -14.34 2.05 -8.48
N ASN A 95 -13.95 0.79 -8.72
CA ASN A 95 -14.04 0.16 -10.04
C ASN A 95 -15.50 0.13 -10.55
N PHE A 96 -16.46 -0.25 -9.69
CA PHE A 96 -17.88 -0.29 -10.03
C PHE A 96 -18.41 1.10 -10.43
N VAL A 97 -18.13 2.13 -9.63
CA VAL A 97 -18.60 3.50 -9.93
C VAL A 97 -17.95 4.03 -11.20
N ASN A 98 -16.67 3.77 -11.44
CA ASN A 98 -16.00 4.15 -12.68
C ASN A 98 -16.64 3.46 -13.89
N PHE A 99 -16.97 2.18 -13.77
CA PHE A 99 -17.67 1.44 -14.82
C PHE A 99 -19.05 2.06 -15.10
N VAL A 100 -19.91 2.22 -14.10
CA VAL A 100 -21.27 2.78 -14.30
C VAL A 100 -21.23 4.22 -14.81
N SER A 101 -20.31 5.04 -14.28
CA SER A 101 -20.17 6.44 -14.71
C SER A 101 -19.75 6.56 -16.17
N SER A 102 -19.04 5.56 -16.71
CA SER A 102 -18.64 5.55 -18.12
C SER A 102 -19.83 5.40 -19.09
N PHE A 103 -20.95 4.87 -18.62
CA PHE A 103 -22.21 4.78 -19.37
C PHE A 103 -23.17 5.94 -19.09
N SER A 104 -22.73 6.95 -18.33
CA SER A 104 -23.58 8.11 -18.05
C SER A 104 -23.81 8.91 -19.34
N VAL A 105 -25.09 9.13 -19.66
CA VAL A 105 -25.51 9.93 -20.80
C VAL A 105 -26.49 11.00 -20.34
N THR A 106 -26.44 12.16 -21.00
CA THR A 106 -27.41 13.23 -20.76
C THR A 106 -28.70 12.95 -21.54
N GLN A 107 -29.83 13.55 -21.12
CA GLN A 107 -31.11 13.35 -21.81
C GLN A 107 -31.07 13.72 -23.30
N SER A 108 -30.22 14.66 -23.70
CA SER A 108 -30.03 15.03 -25.10
C SER A 108 -29.26 14.00 -25.93
N GLN A 109 -28.53 13.10 -25.29
CA GLN A 109 -27.75 12.02 -25.92
C GLN A 109 -28.49 10.67 -25.88
N MET A 110 -29.60 10.58 -25.15
CA MET A 110 -30.39 9.36 -25.05
C MET A 110 -31.12 9.08 -26.36
N THR A 111 -31.01 7.85 -26.84
CA THR A 111 -31.88 7.31 -27.88
C THR A 111 -33.14 6.73 -27.24
N SER A 112 -34.26 6.73 -27.97
CA SER A 112 -35.52 6.21 -27.45
C SER A 112 -35.44 4.69 -27.22
N SER A 113 -35.31 4.28 -25.96
CA SER A 113 -35.28 2.89 -25.51
C SER A 113 -36.45 2.64 -24.54
N PRO A 114 -37.65 2.26 -25.04
CA PRO A 114 -38.88 2.21 -24.24
C PRO A 114 -38.94 1.06 -23.22
N PHE A 115 -38.00 0.11 -23.26
CA PHE A 115 -37.96 -1.04 -22.35
C PHE A 115 -36.80 -0.96 -21.34
N GLU A 116 -36.02 0.12 -21.37
CA GLU A 116 -34.81 0.28 -20.55
C GLU A 116 -35.07 1.24 -19.39
N SER A 117 -34.63 0.83 -18.20
CA SER A 117 -34.73 1.64 -16.99
C SER A 117 -33.42 2.39 -16.75
N PHE A 118 -33.51 3.69 -16.54
CA PHE A 118 -32.35 4.55 -16.31
C PHE A 118 -32.26 4.98 -14.85
N VAL A 119 -31.04 4.93 -14.29
CA VAL A 119 -30.75 5.42 -12.94
C VAL A 119 -29.97 6.74 -13.07
N PRO A 120 -30.41 7.85 -12.44
CA PRO A 120 -29.65 9.09 -12.45
C PRO A 120 -28.28 8.92 -11.81
N LEU A 121 -27.23 9.46 -12.45
CA LEU A 121 -25.86 9.37 -11.94
C LEU A 121 -25.72 9.93 -10.52
N SER A 122 -26.50 10.96 -10.17
CA SER A 122 -26.52 11.53 -8.82
C SER A 122 -26.94 10.53 -7.75
N GLN A 123 -27.86 9.60 -8.05
CA GLN A 123 -28.27 8.55 -7.11
C GLN A 123 -27.14 7.55 -6.88
N VAL A 124 -26.41 7.17 -7.93
CA VAL A 124 -25.24 6.28 -7.84
C VAL A 124 -24.13 6.93 -7.02
N GLN A 125 -23.85 8.22 -7.25
CA GLN A 125 -22.84 8.96 -6.49
C GLN A 125 -23.20 9.11 -5.01
N ASN A 126 -24.47 9.43 -4.70
CA ASN A 126 -24.94 9.52 -3.31
C ASN A 126 -24.84 8.17 -2.59
N TRP A 127 -25.22 7.09 -3.27
CA TRP A 127 -25.06 5.73 -2.74
C TRP A 127 -23.58 5.40 -2.49
N TYR A 128 -22.69 5.72 -3.43
CA TYR A 128 -21.25 5.48 -3.28
C TYR A 128 -20.68 6.19 -2.06
N GLN A 129 -20.99 7.48 -1.87
CA GLN A 129 -20.53 8.23 -0.70
C GLN A 129 -21.05 7.64 0.60
N GLY A 130 -22.32 7.26 0.64
CA GLY A 130 -22.94 6.62 1.81
C GLY A 130 -22.31 5.26 2.14
N PHE A 131 -22.09 4.42 1.13
CA PHE A 131 -21.47 3.11 1.28
C PHE A 131 -20.03 3.24 1.76
N ARG A 132 -19.23 4.10 1.12
CA ARG A 132 -17.83 4.33 1.48
C ARG A 132 -17.70 4.82 2.93
N ARG A 133 -18.56 5.75 3.36
CA ARG A 133 -18.57 6.23 4.75
C ARG A 133 -18.87 5.12 5.75
N ARG A 134 -19.81 4.22 5.45
CA ARG A 134 -20.11 3.07 6.31
C ARG A 134 -18.95 2.08 6.37
N LEU A 135 -18.31 1.82 5.23
CA LEU A 135 -17.14 0.93 5.12
C LEU A 135 -15.93 1.46 5.91
N GLU A 136 -15.73 2.77 5.96
CA GLU A 136 -14.66 3.41 6.75
C GLU A 136 -14.91 3.28 8.28
N ILE A 137 -16.17 3.25 8.71
CA ILE A 137 -16.55 3.13 10.13
C ILE A 137 -16.54 1.67 10.59
N ASP A 138 -17.15 0.77 9.80
CA ASP A 138 -17.28 -0.65 10.11
C ASP A 138 -17.12 -1.46 8.81
N PRO A 139 -16.00 -2.18 8.61
CA PRO A 139 -15.80 -3.01 7.43
C PRO A 139 -16.85 -4.11 7.22
N TYR A 140 -17.56 -4.53 8.27
CA TYR A 140 -18.52 -5.64 8.24
C TYR A 140 -19.99 -5.18 8.29
N PHE A 141 -20.26 -3.89 8.09
CA PHE A 141 -21.61 -3.31 8.21
C PHE A 141 -22.69 -3.99 7.34
N TRP A 142 -22.28 -4.65 6.25
CA TRP A 142 -23.14 -5.28 5.25
C TRP A 142 -23.50 -6.74 5.58
N GLN A 143 -22.90 -7.36 6.61
CA GLN A 143 -23.14 -8.75 7.00
C GLN A 143 -24.32 -8.94 7.99
N LYS A 144 -25.08 -7.89 8.30
CA LYS A 144 -26.18 -7.95 9.26
C LYS A 144 -27.49 -8.45 8.64
#